data_AF-A0A969NDE4-F1
#
_entry.id   AF-A0A969NDE4-F1
#
_cell.length_a   1.000
_cell.length_b   1.000
_cell.length_c   1.000
_cell.angle_alpha   90.00
_cell.angle_beta   90.00
_cell.angle_gamma   90.00
#
_symmetry.space_group_name_H-M   'P 1'
#
loop_
_entity.id
_entity.type
_entity.pdbx_description
1 polymer ?
#
loop_
_entity_poly.entity_id
_entity_poly.type
_entity_poly.pdbx_seq_one_letter_code
_entity_poly.pdbx_strand_id
1 'polypeptide(L)'
;MKPKVHTLTSENEYKLIGIASHLSPHKISWMFNQELDAKFQQADSVVIIETTDKEEHRFPVYKFEDEGDILYTLYANKLEYSSIIKSIK
;
A
#
# COMPACT_ATOMS: atom_id res chain seq x y z
N MET A 1 6.09 25.18 16.88
CA MET A 1 6.47 24.89 15.47
C MET A 1 5.35 24.10 14.81
N LYS A 2 4.84 24.53 13.65
CA LYS A 2 3.91 23.70 12.87
C LYS A 2 4.71 22.60 12.15
N PRO A 3 4.30 21.33 12.18
CA PRO A 3 5.01 20.27 11.47
C PRO A 3 5.01 20.57 9.97
N LYS A 4 6.18 20.41 9.34
CA LYS A 4 6.35 20.58 7.89
C LYS A 4 5.80 19.32 7.22
N VAL A 5 4.59 19.40 6.69
CA VAL A 5 3.95 18.29 5.98
C VAL A 5 4.52 18.25 4.57
N HIS A 6 5.20 17.16 4.23
CA HIS A 6 5.61 16.88 2.85
C HIS A 6 4.46 16.21 2.12
N THR A 7 3.75 16.98 1.29
CA THR A 7 2.66 16.45 0.46
C THR A 7 3.25 15.82 -0.80
N LEU A 8 3.09 14.50 -0.94
CA LEU A 8 3.32 13.80 -2.20
C LEU A 8 2.26 14.27 -3.21
N THR A 9 2.70 14.93 -4.28
CA THR A 9 1.83 15.31 -5.42
C THR A 9 2.16 14.37 -6.57
N SER A 10 1.14 13.77 -7.17
CA SER A 10 1.25 12.97 -8.38
C SER A 10 0.37 13.61 -9.45
N GLU A 11 0.86 13.66 -10.68
CA GLU A 11 0.13 14.21 -11.82
C GLU A 11 -1.00 13.29 -12.31
N ASN A 12 -1.04 12.05 -11.82
CA ASN A 12 -2.07 11.08 -12.17
C ASN A 12 -3.22 11.13 -11.16
N GLU A 13 -4.45 11.31 -11.65
CA GLU A 13 -5.66 11.13 -10.85
C GLU A 13 -5.98 9.64 -10.73
N TYR A 14 -5.73 9.06 -9.56
CA TYR A 14 -6.11 7.68 -9.26
C TYR A 14 -7.19 7.65 -8.17
N LYS A 15 -8.14 6.73 -8.34
CA LYS A 15 -9.12 6.43 -7.30
C LYS A 15 -8.43 5.65 -6.19
N LEU A 16 -8.35 6.24 -5.00
CA LEU A 16 -7.87 5.56 -3.81
C LEU A 16 -9.03 4.86 -3.10
N ILE A 17 -8.87 3.58 -2.81
CA ILE A 17 -9.81 2.80 -2.00
C ILE A 17 -9.11 2.39 -0.71
N GLY A 18 -9.72 2.71 0.44
CA GLY A 18 -9.27 2.27 1.75
C GLY A 18 -9.94 0.97 2.15
N ILE A 19 -9.15 -0.02 2.57
CA ILE A 19 -9.66 -1.30 3.08
C ILE A 19 -9.16 -1.47 4.52
N ALA A 20 -10.08 -1.52 5.48
CA ALA A 20 -9.78 -1.86 6.86
C ALA A 20 -10.18 -3.32 7.11
N SER A 21 -9.23 -4.14 7.56
CA SER A 21 -9.45 -5.56 7.80
C SER A 21 -8.48 -6.10 8.84
N HIS A 22 -8.87 -7.18 9.52
CA HIS A 22 -7.99 -7.97 10.39
C HIS A 22 -7.15 -8.98 9.61
N LEU A 23 -7.41 -9.14 8.31
CA LEU A 23 -6.69 -10.08 7.47
C LEU A 23 -5.31 -9.53 7.10
N SER A 24 -4.34 -10.43 6.95
CA SER A 24 -3.03 -10.06 6.46
C SER A 24 -3.10 -9.57 5.00
N PRO A 25 -2.16 -8.70 4.56
CA PRO A 25 -2.12 -8.22 3.17
C PRO A 25 -2.12 -9.35 2.14
N HIS A 26 -1.37 -10.42 2.42
CA HIS A 26 -1.34 -11.63 1.60
C HIS A 26 -2.73 -12.26 1.45
N LYS A 27 -3.48 -12.40 2.55
CA LYS A 27 -4.81 -13.02 2.52
C LYS A 27 -5.82 -12.16 1.78
N ILE A 28 -5.73 -10.83 1.90
CA ILE A 28 -6.56 -9.91 1.12
C ILE A 28 -6.26 -10.06 -0.38
N SER A 29 -4.97 -10.05 -0.75
CA SER A 29 -4.55 -10.26 -2.14
C SER A 29 -5.06 -11.60 -2.69
N TRP A 30 -4.93 -12.68 -1.91
CA TRP A 30 -5.44 -13.99 -2.30
C TRP A 30 -6.96 -13.99 -2.50
N MET A 31 -7.73 -13.38 -1.60
CA MET A 31 -9.18 -13.28 -1.74
C MET A 31 -9.58 -12.50 -2.98
N PHE A 32 -8.90 -11.38 -3.28
CA PHE A 32 -9.17 -10.63 -4.51
C PHE A 32 -8.91 -11.47 -5.75
N ASN A 33 -7.90 -12.34 -5.71
CA ASN A 33 -7.65 -13.24 -6.82
C ASN A 33 -8.72 -14.31 -6.99
N GLN A 34 -9.36 -14.75 -5.92
CA GLN A 34 -10.45 -15.74 -6.00
C GLN A 34 -11.78 -15.11 -6.43
N GLU A 35 -12.08 -13.91 -5.94
CA GLU A 35 -13.42 -13.32 -6.06
C GLU A 35 -13.56 -12.36 -7.24
N LEU A 36 -12.47 -11.74 -7.70
CA LEU A 36 -12.50 -10.69 -8.72
C LEU A 36 -11.77 -11.09 -10.01
N ASP A 37 -11.27 -12.32 -10.11
CA ASP A 37 -10.33 -12.78 -11.15
C ASP A 37 -9.13 -11.82 -11.34
N ALA A 38 -8.80 -11.06 -10.29
CA ALA A 38 -7.61 -10.23 -10.27
C ALA A 38 -6.39 -11.14 -10.11
N LYS A 39 -5.31 -10.90 -10.83
CA LYS A 39 -4.10 -11.73 -10.70
C LYS A 39 -3.02 -10.98 -9.94
N PHE A 40 -3.33 -10.55 -8.72
CA PHE A 40 -2.36 -9.85 -7.88
C PHE A 40 -1.17 -10.75 -7.56
N GLN A 41 0.02 -10.24 -7.85
CA GLN A 41 1.31 -10.86 -7.54
C GLN A 41 2.08 -9.98 -6.58
N GLN A 42 2.83 -10.60 -5.67
CA GLN A 42 3.70 -9.87 -4.77
C GLN A 42 4.82 -9.21 -5.58
N ALA A 43 4.97 -7.90 -5.42
CA ALA A 43 6.02 -7.09 -6.03
C ALA A 43 7.02 -6.62 -4.97
N ASP A 44 7.91 -5.71 -5.36
CA ASP A 44 8.87 -5.11 -4.44
C ASP A 44 8.18 -4.40 -3.26
N SER A 45 8.72 -4.60 -2.07
CA SER A 45 8.22 -3.96 -0.86
C SER A 45 8.51 -2.46 -0.85
N VAL A 46 7.57 -1.67 -0.34
CA VAL A 46 7.85 -0.29 0.07
C VAL A 46 8.68 -0.33 1.35
N VAL A 47 9.80 0.38 1.37
CA VAL A 47 10.67 0.48 2.54
C VAL A 47 10.53 1.87 3.16
N ILE A 48 10.21 1.93 4.45
CA ILE A 48 10.23 3.16 5.23
C ILE A 48 11.36 3.04 6.24
N ILE A 49 12.27 4.02 6.19
CA ILE A 49 13.37 4.13 7.14
C ILE A 49 12.98 5.22 8.13
N GLU A 50 12.75 4.85 9.40
CA GLU A 50 12.47 5.85 10.42
C GLU A 50 13.77 6.55 10.85
N THR A 51 13.77 7.87 10.79
CA THR A 51 14.98 8.70 11.03
C THR A 51 15.49 8.61 12.46
N THR A 52 14.63 8.26 13.41
CA THR A 52 14.92 8.20 14.85
C THR A 52 15.75 6.98 15.21
N ASP A 53 15.34 5.80 14.74
CA ASP A 53 15.91 4.52 15.20
C ASP A 53 16.65 3.76 14.08
N LYS A 54 16.65 4.30 12.85
CA LYS A 54 17.19 3.66 11.63
C LYS A 54 16.59 2.27 11.35
N GLU A 55 15.43 1.97 11.92
CA GLU A 55 14.72 0.75 11.62
C GLU A 55 14.11 0.80 10.22
N GLU A 56 14.32 -0.27 9.45
CA GLU A 56 13.69 -0.46 8.16
C GLU A 56 12.38 -1.23 8.33
N HIS A 57 11.27 -0.59 8.01
CA HIS A 57 9.98 -1.26 7.89
C HIS A 57 9.67 -1.56 6.43
N ARG A 58 9.43 -2.84 6.13
CA ARG A 58 9.12 -3.32 4.79
C ARG A 58 7.63 -3.64 4.71
N PHE A 59 6.94 -2.98 3.79
CA PHE A 59 5.53 -3.17 3.53
C PHE A 59 5.36 -3.93 2.22
N PRO A 60 4.70 -5.11 2.22
CA PRO A 60 4.48 -5.84 0.99
C PRO A 60 3.58 -5.04 0.05
N VAL A 61 3.89 -5.11 -1.23
CA VAL A 61 3.09 -4.54 -2.32
C VAL A 61 2.60 -5.68 -3.19
N TYR A 62 1.34 -5.61 -3.60
CA TYR A 62 0.80 -6.52 -4.59
C TYR A 62 0.34 -5.73 -5.81
N LYS A 63 0.67 -6.20 -7.00
CA LYS A 63 0.34 -5.54 -8.26
C LYS A 63 -0.44 -6.48 -9.17
N PHE A 64 -1.38 -5.90 -9.89
CA PHE A 64 -2.14 -6.56 -10.94
C PHE A 64 -2.32 -5.57 -12.08
N GLU A 65 -2.03 -6.01 -13.29
CA GLU A 65 -2.28 -5.25 -14.52
C GLU A 65 -3.40 -5.98 -15.26
N ASP A 66 -4.49 -5.27 -15.55
CA ASP A 66 -5.60 -5.83 -16.31
C ASP A 66 -5.35 -5.79 -17.82
N GLU A 67 -6.28 -6.32 -18.60
CA GLU A 67 -6.19 -6.34 -20.07
C GLU A 67 -6.32 -4.94 -20.70
N GLY A 68 -6.70 -3.92 -19.92
CA GLY A 68 -6.85 -2.54 -20.35
C GLY A 68 -5.67 -1.64 -20.00
N ASP A 69 -4.51 -2.23 -19.66
CA ASP A 69 -3.30 -1.53 -19.22
C ASP A 69 -3.50 -0.71 -17.92
N ILE A 70 -4.49 -1.07 -17.09
CA ILE A 70 -4.71 -0.44 -15.79
C ILE A 70 -3.90 -1.18 -14.72
N LEU A 71 -2.97 -0.45 -14.10
CA LEU A 71 -2.20 -0.96 -12.98
C LEU A 71 -2.91 -0.75 -11.64
N TYR A 72 -3.38 -1.85 -11.05
CA TYR A 72 -3.88 -1.88 -9.67
C TYR A 72 -2.73 -2.19 -8.72
N THR A 73 -2.62 -1.39 -7.66
CA THR A 73 -1.60 -1.59 -6.62
C THR A 73 -2.23 -1.64 -5.24
N LEU A 74 -1.94 -2.71 -4.50
CA LEU A 74 -2.31 -2.87 -3.10
C LEU A 74 -1.10 -2.60 -2.22
N TYR A 75 -1.23 -1.59 -1.37
CA TYR A 75 -0.26 -1.24 -0.35
C TYR A 75 -0.74 -1.67 1.02
N ALA A 76 0.07 -2.43 1.75
CA ALA A 76 -0.15 -2.63 3.17
C ALA A 76 0.09 -1.29 3.90
N ASN A 77 -0.96 -0.55 4.24
CA ASN A 77 -0.79 0.79 4.80
C ASN A 77 -0.26 0.79 6.24
N LYS A 78 -0.66 -0.17 7.08
CA LYS A 78 -0.26 -0.25 8.50
C LYS A 78 0.23 -1.65 8.84
N LEU A 79 1.41 -1.72 9.45
CA LEU A 79 1.98 -2.88 10.12
C LEU A 79 2.26 -2.51 11.57
N GLU A 80 2.60 -3.47 12.43
CA GLU A 80 2.57 -3.37 13.90
C GLU A 80 3.08 -2.04 14.48
N TYR A 81 4.16 -1.47 13.93
CA TYR A 81 4.83 -0.28 14.47
C TYR A 81 4.87 0.92 13.53
N SER A 82 4.40 0.77 12.29
CA SER A 82 4.56 1.82 11.28
C SER A 82 3.44 1.84 10.24
N SER A 83 3.28 2.98 9.59
CA SER A 83 2.32 3.14 8.50
C SER A 83 2.89 3.99 7.36
N ILE A 84 2.49 3.67 6.14
CA ILE A 84 2.89 4.38 4.92
C ILE A 84 2.24 5.76 4.90
N ILE A 85 0.92 5.80 5.03
CA ILE A 85 0.15 7.04 5.03
C ILE A 85 -0.29 7.32 6.46
N LYS A 86 0.49 8.18 7.14
CA LYS A 86 0.27 8.55 8.55
C LYS A 86 -1.00 9.40 8.78
N SER A 87 -1.66 9.89 7.74
CA SER A 87 -2.77 10.86 7.84
C SER A 87 -4.06 10.49 7.09
N ILE A 88 -4.33 9.20 6.87
CA ILE A 88 -5.68 8.79 6.42
C ILE A 88 -6.63 9.08 7.59
N LYS A 89 -7.41 10.17 7.48
CA LYS A 89 -8.47 10.52 8.42
C LYS A 89 -9.74 9.77 8.12
#